data_AF-A0A5C0E085-F1
#
_entry.id   AF-A0A5C0E085-F1
#
_cell.length_a   1.000
_cell.length_b   1.000
_cell.length_c   1.000
_cell.angle_alpha   90.00
_cell.angle_beta   90.00
_cell.angle_gamma   90.00
#
_symmetry.space_group_name_H-M   'P 1'
#
loop_
_entity.id
_entity.type
_entity.pdbx_description
1 polymer ?
#
loop_
_entity_poly.entity_id
_entity_poly.type
_entity_poly.pdbx_seq_one_letter_code
_entity_poly.pdbx_strand_id
1 'polypeptide(L)'
;MNSPTPHYIFTQLDHKSYRIAIAAFSKKPVQIKYIAKIFVTLRTSVLDPAGVAVQSGLKQMGYDNVEQVRIGKYIELTIVAPDEMKARRDLNQICDQMLSNPVIENYRFDLIEVESQTGVF
;
A
#
# COMPACT_ATOMS: atom_id res chain seq x y z
N MET A 1 -33.32 -61.38 24.34
CA MET A 1 -33.62 -59.99 23.93
C MET A 1 -32.31 -59.20 24.01
N ASN A 2 -31.54 -59.20 22.92
CA ASN A 2 -30.30 -58.44 22.83
C ASN A 2 -30.52 -57.30 21.85
N SER A 3 -30.49 -56.07 22.33
CA SER A 3 -30.34 -54.87 21.49
C SER A 3 -28.94 -54.30 21.73
N PRO A 4 -28.01 -54.40 20.76
CA PRO A 4 -26.67 -53.85 20.90
C PRO A 4 -26.68 -52.32 20.74
N THR A 5 -25.72 -51.69 21.43
CA THR A 5 -25.37 -50.28 21.37
C THR A 5 -24.97 -49.85 19.95
N PRO A 6 -25.22 -48.60 19.51
CA PRO A 6 -24.86 -48.16 18.17
C PRO A 6 -23.36 -47.78 18.15
N HIS A 7 -22.50 -48.77 17.92
CA HIS A 7 -21.23 -48.56 17.25
C HIS A 7 -21.47 -48.63 15.73
N TYR A 8 -20.81 -47.75 14.98
CA TYR A 8 -20.81 -47.63 13.51
C TYR A 8 -21.97 -46.86 12.86
N ILE A 9 -21.84 -45.52 12.84
CA ILE A 9 -22.13 -44.74 11.63
C ILE A 9 -20.91 -43.86 11.35
N PHE A 10 -19.80 -44.47 10.95
CA PHE A 10 -18.59 -43.75 10.54
C PHE A 10 -17.77 -44.55 9.52
N THR A 11 -18.42 -45.08 8.48
CA THR A 11 -17.69 -45.71 7.36
C THR A 11 -18.50 -45.61 6.08
N GLN A 12 -18.65 -44.40 5.52
CA GLN A 12 -18.86 -44.19 4.08
C GLN A 12 -18.68 -42.74 3.63
N LEU A 13 -17.56 -42.12 4.03
CA LEU A 13 -17.04 -40.96 3.31
C LEU A 13 -15.69 -41.35 2.71
N ASP A 14 -15.56 -41.18 1.41
CA ASP A 14 -14.37 -41.61 0.68
C ASP A 14 -13.13 -40.79 1.09
N HIS A 15 -11.96 -41.42 0.99
CA HIS A 15 -10.65 -40.89 1.41
C HIS A 15 -10.17 -39.66 0.60
N LYS A 16 -10.77 -39.41 -0.56
CA LYS A 16 -10.54 -38.28 -1.48
C LYS A 16 -11.34 -37.05 -1.01
N SER A 17 -12.55 -37.23 -0.52
CA SER A 17 -13.42 -36.15 -0.01
C SER A 17 -12.86 -35.48 1.27
N TYR A 18 -12.15 -36.23 2.12
CA TYR A 18 -11.48 -35.68 3.31
C TYR A 18 -10.28 -34.78 2.97
N ARG A 19 -9.55 -35.07 1.89
CA ARG A 19 -8.41 -34.25 1.43
C ARG A 19 -8.86 -32.90 0.85
N ILE A 20 -10.07 -32.85 0.27
CA ILE A 20 -10.67 -31.63 -0.28
C ILE A 20 -11.18 -30.73 0.86
N ALA A 21 -11.75 -31.32 1.92
CA ALA A 21 -12.24 -30.58 3.08
C ALA A 21 -11.12 -29.91 3.90
N ILE A 22 -9.95 -30.56 4.04
CA ILE A 22 -8.77 -29.96 4.73
C ILE A 22 -8.11 -28.88 3.87
N ALA A 23 -8.20 -28.96 2.54
CA ALA A 23 -7.69 -27.91 1.63
C ALA A 23 -8.54 -26.62 1.65
N ALA A 24 -9.74 -26.67 2.25
CA ALA A 24 -10.69 -25.56 2.31
C ALA A 24 -10.79 -24.89 3.71
N PHE A 25 -9.98 -25.31 4.69
CA PHE A 25 -9.89 -24.63 5.99
C PHE A 25 -9.16 -23.28 5.86
N SER A 26 -9.94 -22.24 5.51
CA SER A 26 -9.74 -20.84 5.89
C SER A 26 -8.35 -20.24 5.63
N LYS A 27 -8.00 -19.98 4.36
CA LYS A 27 -7.00 -18.94 4.05
C LYS A 27 -7.74 -17.65 3.65
N LYS A 28 -8.25 -16.89 4.62
CA LYS A 28 -8.41 -15.44 4.35
C LYS A 28 -7.01 -14.95 3.96
N PRO A 29 -6.83 -14.28 2.80
CA PRO A 29 -5.52 -13.79 2.42
C PRO A 29 -5.02 -12.89 3.55
N VAL A 30 -3.78 -13.10 3.97
CA VAL A 30 -3.11 -12.20 4.92
C VAL A 30 -3.17 -10.82 4.30
N GLN A 31 -3.71 -9.85 5.03
CA GLN A 31 -3.80 -8.47 4.58
C GLN A 31 -2.87 -7.66 5.46
N ILE A 32 -1.87 -7.05 4.82
CA ILE A 32 -0.87 -6.22 5.47
C ILE A 32 -1.25 -4.76 5.21
N LYS A 33 -1.23 -3.96 6.26
CA LYS A 33 -1.48 -2.53 6.16
C LYS A 33 -0.15 -1.82 5.95
N TYR A 34 -0.13 -0.86 5.03
CA TYR A 34 1.03 -0.02 4.76
C TYR A 34 0.63 1.45 4.79
N ILE A 35 1.55 2.29 5.26
CA ILE A 35 1.51 3.73 5.06
C ILE A 35 2.46 4.06 3.91
N ALA A 36 1.93 4.70 2.87
CA ALA A 36 2.68 5.20 1.73
C ALA A 36 2.88 6.70 1.85
N LYS A 37 4.14 7.13 1.76
CA LYS A 37 4.56 8.53 1.76
C LYS A 37 5.01 8.90 0.36
N ILE A 38 4.18 9.64 -0.36
CA ILE A 38 4.32 9.92 -1.79
C ILE A 38 4.79 11.37 -1.95
N PHE A 39 5.82 11.54 -2.76
CA PHE A 39 6.42 12.84 -3.08
C PHE A 39 6.27 13.07 -4.57
N VAL A 40 5.55 14.13 -4.95
CA VAL A 40 5.35 14.52 -6.35
C VAL A 40 6.11 15.82 -6.60
N THR A 41 6.94 15.85 -7.64
CA THR A 41 7.81 16.98 -7.96
C THR A 41 7.77 17.27 -9.45
N LEU A 42 7.87 18.54 -9.85
CA LEU A 42 8.01 18.89 -11.26
C LEU A 42 9.31 18.29 -11.82
N ARG A 43 9.26 17.78 -13.05
CA ARG A 43 10.44 17.35 -13.81
C ARG A 43 11.48 18.49 -13.86
N THR A 44 12.76 18.14 -13.89
CA THR A 44 13.87 19.12 -13.85
C THR A 44 13.84 20.11 -15.01
N SER A 45 13.34 19.69 -16.18
CA SER A 45 13.16 20.54 -17.36
C SER A 45 11.96 21.50 -17.28
N VAL A 46 11.09 21.35 -16.28
CA VAL A 46 9.89 22.16 -16.12
C VAL A 46 10.17 23.28 -15.12
N LEU A 47 9.89 24.52 -15.55
CA LEU A 47 9.97 25.71 -14.71
C LEU A 47 8.94 25.63 -13.59
N ASP A 48 9.35 26.01 -12.39
CA ASP A 48 8.50 26.11 -11.21
C ASP A 48 8.35 27.59 -10.81
N PRO A 49 7.32 28.31 -11.31
CA PRO A 49 7.09 29.71 -10.94
C PRO A 49 6.90 29.93 -9.44
N ALA A 50 6.31 28.96 -8.74
CA ALA A 50 6.06 29.06 -7.30
C ALA A 50 7.37 28.93 -6.51
N GLY A 51 8.22 27.98 -6.89
CA GLY A 51 9.57 27.84 -6.33
C GLY A 51 10.42 29.11 -6.55
N VAL A 52 10.40 29.68 -7.76
CA VAL A 52 11.10 30.94 -8.08
C VAL A 52 10.60 32.11 -7.21
N ALA A 53 9.29 32.21 -7.01
CA ALA A 53 8.71 33.24 -6.16
C ALA A 53 9.18 33.10 -4.70
N VAL A 54 9.19 31.88 -4.15
CA VAL A 54 9.68 31.62 -2.79
C VAL A 54 11.16 31.91 -2.65
N GLN A 55 11.99 31.47 -3.61
CA GLN A 55 13.42 31.78 -3.63
C GLN A 55 13.67 33.29 -3.62
N SER A 56 12.93 34.04 -4.42
CA SER A 56 13.02 35.51 -4.48
C SER A 56 12.65 36.15 -3.15
N GLY A 57 11.61 35.64 -2.48
CA GLY A 57 11.22 36.08 -1.14
C GLY A 57 12.30 35.81 -0.09
N LEU A 58 12.88 34.61 -0.10
CA LEU A 58 13.98 34.24 0.82
C LEU A 58 15.20 35.15 0.63
N LYS A 59 15.55 35.48 -0.61
CA LYS A 59 16.63 36.42 -0.90
C LYS A 59 16.35 37.82 -0.33
N GLN A 60 15.13 38.33 -0.49
CA GLN A 60 14.74 39.63 0.09
C GLN A 60 14.81 39.65 1.62
N MET A 61 14.66 38.48 2.26
CA MET A 61 14.81 38.31 3.71
C MET A 61 16.27 38.14 4.16
N GLY A 62 17.25 38.19 3.25
CA GLY A 62 18.68 38.07 3.55
C GLY A 62 19.23 36.64 3.55
N TYR A 63 18.47 35.64 3.08
CA TYR A 63 18.96 34.27 2.94
C TYR A 63 19.67 34.05 1.59
N ASP A 64 20.86 34.63 1.44
CA ASP A 64 21.65 34.55 0.20
C ASP A 64 22.26 33.15 -0.07
N ASN A 65 22.22 32.25 0.92
CA ASN A 65 22.71 30.88 0.82
C ASN A 65 21.69 29.88 0.21
N VAL A 66 20.50 30.34 -0.18
CA VAL A 66 19.48 29.50 -0.82
C VAL A 66 19.60 29.63 -2.34
N GLU A 67 20.25 28.65 -2.97
CA GLU A 67 20.53 28.67 -4.40
C GLU A 67 19.32 28.29 -5.28
N GLN A 68 18.46 27.40 -4.79
CA GLN A 68 17.32 26.90 -5.55
C GLN A 68 16.18 26.47 -4.62
N VAL A 69 14.95 26.80 -5.00
CA VAL A 69 13.74 26.28 -4.36
C VAL A 69 12.88 25.57 -5.41
N ARG A 70 12.38 24.39 -5.06
CA ARG A 70 11.35 23.67 -5.81
C ARG A 70 10.20 23.30 -4.88
N ILE A 71 8.98 23.49 -5.36
CA ILE A 71 7.77 23.15 -4.64
C ILE A 71 7.19 21.86 -5.24
N GLY A 72 6.75 20.98 -4.35
CA GLY A 72 6.15 19.71 -4.70
C GLY A 72 5.01 19.37 -3.74
N LYS A 73 4.39 18.21 -3.96
CA LYS A 73 3.31 17.70 -3.12
C LYS A 73 3.87 16.58 -2.24
N TYR A 74 3.49 16.60 -0.96
CA TYR A 74 3.62 15.46 -0.07
C TYR A 74 2.22 14.90 0.18
N ILE A 75 2.05 13.60 -0.06
CA ILE A 75 0.77 12.90 0.08
C ILE A 75 1.02 11.66 0.91
N GLU A 76 0.22 11.45 1.94
CA GLU A 76 0.25 10.25 2.76
C GLU A 76 -1.06 9.49 2.59
N LEU A 77 -0.99 8.18 2.37
CA LEU A 77 -2.16 7.34 2.32
C LEU A 77 -1.90 5.98 2.97
N THR A 78 -2.96 5.36 3.48
CA THR A 78 -2.91 3.99 3.98
C THR A 78 -3.47 3.06 2.93
N ILE A 79 -2.76 1.97 2.63
CA ILE A 79 -3.20 0.92 1.71
C ILE A 79 -3.12 -0.45 2.39
N VAL A 80 -4.07 -1.32 2.09
CA VAL A 80 -4.07 -2.70 2.58
C VAL A 80 -3.90 -3.64 1.41
N ALA A 81 -2.91 -4.52 1.46
CA ALA A 81 -2.55 -5.40 0.36
C ALA A 81 -2.08 -6.77 0.88
N PRO A 82 -2.15 -7.83 0.06
CA PRO A 82 -1.71 -9.16 0.47
C PRO A 82 -0.19 -9.26 0.68
N ASP A 83 0.57 -8.41 0.00
CA ASP A 83 2.01 -8.31 0.08
C ASP A 83 2.47 -6.92 -0.39
N GLU A 84 3.75 -6.60 -0.14
CA GLU A 84 4.34 -5.32 -0.51
C GLU A 84 4.36 -5.11 -2.04
N MET A 85 4.52 -6.20 -2.81
CA MET A 85 4.60 -6.13 -4.27
C MET A 85 3.28 -5.65 -4.87
N LYS A 86 2.14 -6.15 -4.38
CA LYS A 86 0.81 -5.70 -4.77
C LYS A 86 0.57 -4.26 -4.34
N ALA A 87 0.93 -3.88 -3.10
CA ALA A 87 0.81 -2.50 -2.63
C ALA A 87 1.58 -1.52 -3.53
N ARG A 88 2.83 -1.86 -3.91
CA ARG A 88 3.64 -1.03 -4.81
C ARG A 88 3.04 -0.90 -6.20
N ARG A 89 2.51 -1.98 -6.78
CA ARG A 89 1.84 -1.94 -8.09
C ARG A 89 0.61 -1.02 -8.05
N ASP A 90 -0.20 -1.15 -7.01
CA ASP A 90 -1.38 -0.30 -6.83
C ASP A 90 -1.00 1.16 -6.65
N LEU A 91 0.03 1.44 -5.84
CA LEU A 91 0.54 2.79 -5.64
C LEU A 91 1.07 3.42 -6.93
N ASN A 92 1.82 2.67 -7.75
CA ASN A 92 2.25 3.15 -9.06
C ASN A 92 1.03 3.54 -9.92
N GLN A 93 0.03 2.66 -10.00
CA GLN A 93 -1.17 2.93 -10.78
C GLN A 93 -1.94 4.16 -10.26
N ILE A 94 -2.10 4.27 -8.93
CA ILE A 94 -2.74 5.43 -8.29
C ILE A 94 -1.97 6.72 -8.60
N CYS A 95 -0.64 6.68 -8.53
CA CYS A 95 0.21 7.83 -8.82
C CYS A 95 0.12 8.27 -10.29
N ASP A 96 0.17 7.31 -11.22
CA ASP A 96 0.10 7.55 -12.66
C ASP A 96 -1.27 8.09 -13.09
N GLN A 97 -2.35 7.61 -12.46
CA GLN A 97 -3.72 7.94 -12.86
C GLN A 97 -4.27 9.18 -12.18
N MET A 98 -3.83 9.49 -10.96
CA MET A 98 -4.50 10.49 -10.12
C MET A 98 -3.57 11.48 -9.43
N LEU A 99 -2.46 11.01 -8.85
CA LEU A 99 -1.67 11.86 -7.94
C LEU A 99 -0.59 12.68 -8.63
N SER A 100 -0.19 12.28 -9.83
CA SER A 100 0.81 12.99 -10.63
C SER A 100 0.32 13.26 -12.05
N ASN A 101 0.81 14.34 -12.64
CA ASN A 101 0.72 14.59 -14.07
C ASN A 101 1.98 14.03 -14.76
N PRO A 102 1.91 12.88 -15.47
CA PRO A 102 3.10 12.20 -15.99
C PRO A 102 3.88 13.02 -17.03
N VAL A 103 3.25 14.01 -17.67
CA VAL A 103 3.90 14.87 -18.67
C VAL A 103 4.91 15.80 -18.01
N ILE A 104 4.58 16.36 -16.85
CA ILE A 104 5.35 17.47 -16.24
C ILE A 104 5.85 17.17 -14.83
N GLU A 105 5.35 16.13 -14.18
CA GLU A 105 5.72 15.71 -12.83
C GLU A 105 6.39 14.33 -12.83
N ASN A 106 7.22 14.11 -11.81
CA ASN A 106 7.73 12.82 -11.38
C ASN A 106 7.18 12.54 -9.97
N TYR A 107 7.10 11.26 -9.60
CA TYR A 107 6.85 10.88 -8.22
C TYR A 107 7.84 9.83 -7.71
N ARG A 108 7.95 9.77 -6.40
CA ARG A 108 8.54 8.65 -5.65
C ARG A 108 7.68 8.39 -4.43
N PHE A 109 7.78 7.20 -3.86
CA PHE A 109 7.15 6.93 -2.57
C PHE A 109 7.96 5.99 -1.71
N ASP A 110 7.85 6.21 -0.40
CA ASP A 110 8.31 5.29 0.63
C ASP A 110 7.11 4.49 1.12
N LEU A 111 7.31 3.19 1.38
CA LEU A 111 6.24 2.30 1.82
C LEU A 111 6.65 1.65 3.14
N ILE A 112 5.80 1.82 4.16
CA ILE A 112 6.08 1.39 5.52
C ILE A 112 4.99 0.41 5.93
N GLU A 113 5.34 -0.84 6.21
CA GLU A 113 4.43 -1.78 6.83
C GLU A 113 4.09 -1.30 8.24
N VAL A 114 2.81 -1.33 8.59
CA VAL A 114 2.33 -0.99 9.92
C VAL A 114 1.62 -2.20 10.50
N GLU A 115 1.84 -2.46 11.80
CA GLU A 115 1.18 -3.56 12.49
C GLU A 115 -0.33 -3.49 12.26
N SER A 116 -0.84 -4.54 11.62
CA SER A 116 -2.25 -4.89 11.73
C SER A 116 -2.52 -5.07 13.22
N GLN A 117 -3.41 -4.26 13.82
CA GLN A 117 -3.98 -4.62 15.11
C GLN A 117 -4.65 -5.99 14.93
N THR A 118 -3.91 -7.04 15.24
CA THR A 118 -4.46 -8.37 15.44
C THR A 118 -5.31 -8.20 16.68
N GLY A 119 -6.64 -8.23 16.50
CA GLY A 119 -7.59 -7.98 17.57
C GLY A 119 -7.19 -8.75 18.82
N VAL A 120 -6.84 -8.02 19.87
CA VAL A 120 -6.91 -8.56 21.22
C VAL A 120 -8.40 -8.68 21.47
N PHE A 121 -8.88 -9.92 21.47
CA PHE A 121 -10.21 -10.26 21.95
C PHE A 121 -10.41 -9.76 23.39
#